data_AF-A0A9P5T802-F1
#
_entry.id   AF-A0A9P5T802-F1
#
_cell.length_a   1.000
_cell.length_b   1.000
_cell.length_c   1.000
_cell.angle_alpha   90.00
_cell.angle_beta   90.00
_cell.angle_gamma   90.00
#
_symmetry.space_group_name_H-M   'P 1'
#
loop_
_entity.id
_entity.type
_entity.pdbx_description
1 polymer ?
#
loop_
_entity_poly.entity_id
_entity_poly.type
_entity_poly.pdbx_seq_one_letter_code
_entity_poly.pdbx_strand_id
1 'polypeptide(L)'
;MLFDLGHCNLFIKGVLHQDVSGGNILHYSQPVHRPALDMFECTKNETSCRGFLIDGDNAVEWRKVSNSQVISGTLPFLSMRLLNAWRIQAVDEQWPIIQTAIDDLESFHWLLIWAIAHILKSQATAAPNPRIKVMLTIFSDGVSSQASKESMAEKWCTCVVFGDLIRDWLKLFRDARNEISRHTLALSEATSDGQEREEVCNELEQYCMTVYQAILESGFSHLQKVKTYDTWNAVLTS
;
A
#
# COMPACT_ATOMS: atom_id res chain seq x y z
N MET A 1 2.81 -5.38 -13.38
CA MET A 1 2.36 -4.13 -12.74
C MET A 1 2.74 -4.29 -11.28
N LEU A 2 3.92 -3.78 -10.91
CA LEU A 2 4.46 -3.83 -9.55
C LEU A 2 4.83 -2.39 -9.23
N PHE A 3 3.87 -1.68 -8.64
CA PHE A 3 3.97 -0.26 -8.34
C PHE A 3 4.82 0.01 -7.08
N ASP A 4 5.16 -1.04 -6.35
CA ASP A 4 5.88 -1.06 -5.08
C ASP A 4 7.40 -0.95 -5.22
N LEU A 5 8.01 -1.34 -6.35
CA LEU A 5 9.48 -1.26 -6.51
C LEU A 5 10.02 0.18 -6.47
N GLY A 6 9.29 1.11 -7.10
CA GLY A 6 9.66 2.53 -7.07
C GLY A 6 9.58 3.12 -5.66
N HIS A 7 8.56 2.71 -4.90
CA HIS A 7 8.36 3.13 -3.53
C HIS A 7 9.36 2.49 -2.55
N CYS A 8 9.66 1.20 -2.72
CA CYS A 8 10.73 0.52 -1.97
C CYS A 8 12.08 1.23 -2.18
N ASN A 9 12.39 1.63 -3.41
CA ASN A 9 13.58 2.42 -3.71
C ASN A 9 13.58 3.80 -3.01
N LEU A 10 12.43 4.48 -2.90
CA LEU A 10 12.33 5.72 -2.11
C LEU A 10 12.61 5.47 -0.63
N PHE A 11 12.03 4.41 -0.08
CA PHE A 11 12.18 4.06 1.33
C PHE A 11 13.64 3.75 1.71
N ILE A 12 14.35 2.97 0.88
CA ILE A 12 15.78 2.67 1.04
C ILE A 12 16.64 3.94 1.00
N LYS A 13 16.18 4.97 0.28
CA LYS A 13 16.82 6.29 0.23
C LYS A 13 16.40 7.21 1.39
N GLY A 14 15.68 6.68 2.38
CA GLY A 14 15.28 7.42 3.57
C GLY A 14 14.02 8.26 3.41
N VAL A 15 13.24 8.08 2.34
CA VAL A 15 12.09 8.93 2.01
C VAL A 15 10.78 8.14 2.09
N LEU A 16 9.77 8.73 2.73
CA LEU A 16 8.37 8.30 2.64
C LEU A 16 7.60 9.27 1.76
N HIS A 17 6.64 8.75 0.98
CA HIS A 17 5.85 9.55 0.05
C HIS A 17 4.64 10.19 0.72
N GLN A 18 3.95 9.43 1.57
CA GLN A 18 2.77 9.80 2.35
C GLN A 18 1.50 10.16 1.57
N ASP A 19 1.55 10.32 0.25
CA ASP A 19 0.35 10.53 -0.58
C ASP A 19 0.30 9.65 -1.83
N VAL A 20 0.28 8.33 -1.65
CA VAL A 20 0.12 7.39 -2.77
C VAL A 20 -1.34 7.42 -3.24
N SER A 21 -1.55 7.80 -4.50
CA SER A 21 -2.88 7.86 -5.11
C SER A 21 -2.83 7.62 -6.62
N GLY A 22 -3.98 7.36 -7.23
CA GLY A 22 -4.09 7.25 -8.69
C GLY A 22 -3.74 8.55 -9.43
N GLY A 23 -3.87 9.71 -8.77
CA GLY A 23 -3.46 11.01 -9.32
C GLY A 23 -1.94 11.20 -9.31
N ASN A 24 -1.24 10.52 -8.42
CA ASN A 24 0.20 10.68 -8.19
C ASN A 24 1.04 9.61 -8.89
N ILE A 25 0.44 8.78 -9.75
CA ILE A 25 1.15 7.79 -10.55
C ILE A 25 0.99 8.14 -12.04
N LEU A 26 2.12 8.44 -12.66
CA LEU A 26 2.17 8.66 -14.11
C LEU A 26 2.69 7.43 -14.82
N HIS A 27 2.19 7.22 -16.04
CA HIS A 27 2.63 6.15 -16.92
C HIS A 27 3.51 6.71 -18.04
N TYR A 28 4.60 5.99 -18.35
CA TYR A 28 5.31 6.27 -19.58
C TYR A 28 4.49 5.75 -20.77
N SER A 29 4.55 6.46 -21.89
CA SER A 29 3.95 6.00 -23.15
C SER A 29 4.59 4.70 -23.65
N GLN A 30 5.86 4.47 -23.32
CA GLN A 30 6.60 3.24 -23.55
C GLN A 30 7.41 2.88 -22.31
N PRO A 31 7.58 1.58 -21.99
CA PRO A 31 8.41 1.18 -20.85
C PRO A 31 9.83 1.71 -20.96
N VAL A 32 10.38 2.21 -19.85
CA VAL A 32 11.74 2.75 -19.77
C VAL A 32 12.62 1.77 -19.01
N HIS A 33 13.85 1.60 -19.47
CA HIS A 33 14.83 0.76 -18.78
C HIS A 33 15.34 1.46 -17.49
N ARG A 34 15.36 0.71 -16.38
CA ARG A 34 15.89 1.11 -15.08
C ARG A 34 16.72 -0.03 -14.49
N PRO A 35 17.74 0.26 -13.67
CA PRO A 35 18.40 -0.77 -12.87
C PRO A 35 17.38 -1.55 -12.06
N ALA A 36 17.53 -2.87 -12.01
CA ALA A 36 16.72 -3.72 -11.14
C ALA A 36 17.06 -3.42 -9.67
N LEU A 37 16.05 -3.53 -8.81
CA LEU A 37 16.27 -3.59 -7.37
C LEU A 37 16.69 -5.03 -7.05
N ASP A 38 17.97 -5.28 -6.79
CA ASP A 38 18.54 -6.64 -6.71
C ASP A 38 18.51 -7.26 -5.30
N MET A 39 17.96 -6.53 -4.34
CA MET A 39 17.89 -6.95 -2.93
C MET A 39 16.88 -8.07 -2.66
N PHE A 40 15.88 -8.25 -3.52
CA PHE A 40 14.94 -9.36 -3.47
C PHE A 40 15.12 -10.26 -4.69
N GLU A 41 15.12 -11.58 -4.50
CA GLU A 41 15.32 -12.53 -5.60
C GLU A 41 14.27 -12.35 -6.71
N CYS A 42 13.01 -12.11 -6.34
CA CYS A 42 11.92 -11.93 -7.29
C CYS A 42 12.05 -10.68 -8.17
N THR A 43 12.89 -9.70 -7.80
CA THR A 43 13.00 -8.40 -8.48
C THR A 43 14.28 -8.26 -9.31
N LYS A 44 15.23 -9.21 -9.23
CA LYS A 44 16.56 -9.13 -9.87
C LYS A 44 16.55 -8.93 -11.38
N ASN A 45 15.50 -9.38 -12.06
CA ASN A 45 15.37 -9.28 -13.52
C ASN A 45 14.41 -8.15 -13.96
N GLU A 46 13.81 -7.43 -13.03
CA GLU A 46 12.82 -6.41 -13.33
C GLU A 46 13.47 -5.06 -13.64
N THR A 47 13.76 -4.86 -14.92
CA THR A 47 14.39 -3.63 -15.43
C THR A 47 13.44 -2.74 -16.24
N SER A 48 12.20 -3.18 -16.45
CA SER A 48 11.21 -2.47 -17.26
C SER A 48 10.28 -1.61 -16.39
N CYS A 49 10.52 -0.31 -16.33
CA CYS A 49 9.70 0.67 -15.61
C CYS A 49 8.56 1.20 -16.50
N ARG A 50 7.31 1.03 -16.06
CA ARG A 50 6.11 1.48 -16.81
C ARG A 50 5.43 2.72 -16.25
N GLY A 51 5.84 3.15 -15.06
CA GLY A 51 5.29 4.33 -14.41
C GLY A 51 6.18 4.77 -13.27
N PHE A 52 5.89 5.96 -12.76
CA PHE A 52 6.67 6.59 -11.70
C PHE A 52 5.73 7.39 -10.79
N LEU A 53 6.15 7.49 -9.54
CA LEU A 53 5.47 8.26 -8.51
C LEU A 53 5.89 9.73 -8.64
N ILE A 54 4.93 10.63 -8.54
CA ILE A 54 5.10 12.08 -8.56
C ILE A 54 4.47 12.69 -7.31
N ASP A 55 4.60 14.01 -7.18
CA ASP A 55 3.96 14.79 -6.11
C ASP A 55 4.47 14.43 -4.71
N GLY A 56 5.76 14.71 -4.52
CA GLY A 56 6.46 14.52 -3.24
C GLY A 56 6.28 15.68 -2.27
N ASP A 57 5.24 16.51 -2.39
CA ASP A 57 5.04 17.69 -1.53
C ASP A 57 4.81 17.28 -0.06
N ASN A 58 4.27 16.08 0.16
CA ASN A 58 4.13 15.47 1.49
C ASN A 58 5.30 14.53 1.86
N ALA A 59 6.34 14.45 1.02
CA ALA A 59 7.42 13.51 1.26
C ALA A 59 8.30 13.95 2.43
N VAL A 60 8.74 12.97 3.24
CA VAL A 60 9.54 13.24 4.45
C VAL A 60 10.75 12.33 4.54
N GLU A 61 11.81 12.84 5.16
CA GLU A 61 12.94 12.03 5.63
C GLU A 61 12.54 11.26 6.90
N TRP A 62 12.23 9.98 6.77
CA TRP A 62 11.49 9.27 7.82
C TRP A 62 12.26 9.09 9.13
N ARG A 63 13.58 8.93 9.05
CA ARG A 63 14.45 8.86 10.24
C ARG A 63 14.48 10.17 11.03
N LYS A 64 14.16 11.29 10.38
CA LYS A 64 14.12 12.63 11.00
C LYS A 64 12.73 13.04 11.50
N VAL A 65 11.68 12.25 11.25
CA VAL A 65 10.32 12.59 11.66
C VAL A 65 10.20 12.52 13.19
N SER A 66 9.96 13.66 13.82
CA SER A 66 9.58 13.75 15.23
C SER A 66 8.06 13.98 15.32
N ASN A 67 7.34 13.11 16.03
CA ASN A 67 5.93 13.25 16.45
C ASN A 67 5.05 14.09 15.50
N SER A 68 4.85 13.61 14.27
CA SER A 68 3.82 14.20 13.39
C SER A 68 2.44 13.88 13.97
N GLN A 69 1.58 14.89 14.07
CA GLN A 69 0.17 14.71 14.40
C GLN A 69 -0.72 14.80 13.17
N VAL A 70 -0.18 15.28 12.03
CA VAL A 70 -0.95 15.46 10.80
C VAL A 70 -0.83 14.19 9.97
N ILE A 71 -1.98 13.53 9.78
CA ILE A 71 -2.12 12.43 8.83
C ILE A 71 -2.22 13.04 7.44
N SER A 72 -1.25 12.74 6.58
CA SER A 72 -1.26 13.10 5.17
C SER A 72 -1.70 11.90 4.32
N GLY A 73 -2.27 12.21 3.14
CA GLY A 73 -2.62 11.24 2.12
C GLY A 73 -4.05 11.32 1.62
N THR A 74 -4.28 10.67 0.47
CA THR A 74 -5.57 10.62 -0.19
C THR A 74 -6.51 9.63 0.51
N LEU A 75 -7.61 10.14 1.11
CA LEU A 75 -8.53 9.39 1.98
C LEU A 75 -8.89 7.95 1.52
N PRO A 76 -9.29 7.70 0.26
CA PRO A 76 -9.59 6.35 -0.24
C PRO A 76 -8.43 5.35 -0.10
N PHE A 77 -7.19 5.84 -0.17
CA PHE A 77 -5.97 5.03 -0.20
C PHE A 77 -5.23 4.99 1.13
N LEU A 78 -5.57 5.83 2.11
CA LEU A 78 -4.94 5.79 3.44
C LEU A 78 -4.91 4.37 4.03
N SER A 79 -3.80 4.04 4.69
CA SER A 79 -3.62 2.80 5.46
C SER A 79 -4.73 2.64 6.50
N MET A 80 -5.09 1.41 6.86
CA MET A 80 -6.17 1.20 7.85
C MET A 80 -5.77 1.72 9.23
N ARG A 81 -4.47 1.68 9.55
CA ARG A 81 -3.94 2.23 10.80
C ARG A 81 -4.14 3.75 10.84
N LEU A 82 -3.81 4.45 9.75
CA LEU A 82 -3.99 5.90 9.65
C LEU A 82 -5.48 6.28 9.64
N LEU A 83 -6.34 5.54 8.92
CA LEU A 83 -7.79 5.80 8.96
C LEU A 83 -8.37 5.63 10.37
N ASN A 84 -7.97 4.58 11.08
CA ASN A 84 -8.41 4.35 12.45
C ASN A 84 -7.89 5.44 13.39
N ALA A 85 -6.64 5.83 13.23
CA ALA A 85 -6.03 6.89 14.02
C ALA A 85 -6.68 8.25 13.73
N TRP A 86 -7.03 8.55 12.47
CA TRP A 86 -7.78 9.77 12.11
C TRP A 86 -9.15 9.82 12.79
N ARG A 87 -9.84 8.67 12.86
CA ARG A 87 -11.12 8.54 13.55
C ARG A 87 -10.98 8.70 15.07
N ILE A 88 -9.85 8.28 15.65
CA ILE A 88 -9.56 8.39 17.08
C ILE A 88 -9.07 9.79 17.44
N GLN A 89 -8.25 10.44 16.60
CA GLN A 89 -7.79 11.83 16.79
C GLN A 89 -8.94 12.82 16.83
N ALA A 90 -10.08 12.50 16.20
CA ALA A 90 -11.32 13.27 16.39
C ALA A 90 -11.87 13.24 17.84
N VAL A 91 -11.29 12.41 18.70
CA VAL A 91 -11.69 12.18 20.10
C VAL A 91 -10.54 12.46 21.08
N ASP A 92 -9.28 12.21 20.70
CA ASP A 92 -8.08 12.45 21.54
C ASP A 92 -6.87 12.89 20.69
N GLU A 93 -6.47 14.16 20.85
CA GLU A 93 -5.40 14.80 20.07
C GLU A 93 -3.98 14.35 20.46
N GLN A 94 -3.80 13.55 21.52
CA GLN A 94 -2.47 13.26 22.08
C GLN A 94 -1.78 12.01 21.53
N TRP A 95 -2.41 11.22 20.65
CA TRP A 95 -1.78 10.01 20.13
C TRP A 95 -0.77 10.33 19.01
N PRO A 96 0.55 10.07 19.20
CA PRO A 96 1.55 10.33 18.16
C PRO A 96 1.33 9.38 16.98
N ILE A 97 1.33 9.93 15.75
CA ILE A 97 1.19 9.14 14.53
C ILE A 97 2.42 9.35 13.67
N ILE A 98 3.33 8.38 13.75
CA ILE A 98 4.46 8.32 12.81
C ILE A 98 4.02 7.44 11.64
N GLN A 99 3.91 8.04 10.45
CA GLN A 99 3.71 7.31 9.20
C GLN A 99 4.98 6.53 8.84
N THR A 100 4.80 5.35 8.27
CA THR A 100 5.87 4.40 7.93
C THR A 100 5.79 3.97 6.48
N ALA A 101 6.81 3.27 5.98
CA ALA A 101 6.78 2.71 4.63
C ALA A 101 5.62 1.74 4.40
N ILE A 102 5.13 1.09 5.46
CA ILE A 102 4.02 0.17 5.33
C ILE A 102 2.69 0.90 5.13
N ASP A 103 2.57 2.15 5.59
CA ASP A 103 1.37 2.94 5.33
C ASP A 103 1.27 3.35 3.85
N ASP A 104 2.39 3.74 3.24
CA ASP A 104 2.47 3.96 1.80
C ASP A 104 2.26 2.65 1.00
N LEU A 105 2.85 1.53 1.47
CA LEU A 105 2.70 0.23 0.83
C LEU A 105 1.24 -0.28 0.88
N GLU A 106 0.56 -0.10 2.02
CA GLU A 106 -0.87 -0.40 2.14
C GLU A 106 -1.71 0.54 1.26
N SER A 107 -1.24 1.76 1.01
CA SER A 107 -1.90 2.67 0.07
C SER A 107 -1.84 2.18 -1.38
N PHE A 108 -0.73 1.59 -1.82
CA PHE A 108 -0.67 0.88 -3.11
C PHE A 108 -1.63 -0.30 -3.18
N HIS A 109 -1.82 -1.03 -2.09
CA HIS A 109 -2.78 -2.12 -2.04
C HIS A 109 -4.22 -1.64 -2.21
N TRP A 110 -4.61 -0.55 -1.53
CA TRP A 110 -5.92 0.06 -1.74
C TRP A 110 -6.12 0.60 -3.14
N LEU A 111 -5.07 1.19 -3.73
CA LEU A 111 -5.09 1.63 -5.12
C LEU A 111 -5.28 0.46 -6.10
N LEU A 112 -4.62 -0.68 -5.87
CA LEU A 112 -4.78 -1.90 -6.67
C LEU A 112 -6.22 -2.41 -6.60
N ILE A 113 -6.80 -2.52 -5.40
CA ILE A 113 -8.19 -2.92 -5.18
C ILE A 113 -9.14 -1.96 -5.92
N TRP A 114 -8.93 -0.65 -5.81
CA TRP A 114 -9.71 0.36 -6.50
C TRP A 114 -9.62 0.22 -8.02
N ALA A 115 -8.41 0.01 -8.57
CA ALA A 115 -8.19 -0.16 -10.00
C ALA A 115 -8.88 -1.42 -10.53
N ILE A 116 -8.76 -2.55 -9.82
CA ILE A 116 -9.45 -3.80 -10.18
C ILE A 116 -10.97 -3.57 -10.16
N ALA A 117 -11.52 -2.89 -9.15
CA ALA A 117 -12.95 -2.63 -9.07
C ALA A 117 -13.47 -1.80 -10.27
N HIS A 118 -12.71 -0.80 -10.72
CA HIS A 118 -13.04 -0.03 -11.93
C HIS A 118 -12.91 -0.83 -13.22
N ILE A 119 -11.86 -1.63 -13.36
CA ILE A 119 -11.69 -2.52 -14.51
C ILE A 119 -12.89 -3.46 -14.60
N LEU A 120 -13.23 -4.15 -13.51
CA LEU A 120 -14.37 -5.08 -13.50
C LEU A 120 -15.70 -4.36 -13.77
N LYS A 121 -15.89 -3.13 -13.25
CA LYS A 121 -17.07 -2.31 -13.58
C LYS A 121 -17.15 -2.01 -15.08
N SER A 122 -16.02 -1.71 -15.73
CA SER A 122 -15.97 -1.41 -17.18
C SER A 122 -16.22 -2.62 -18.07
N GLN A 123 -15.88 -3.82 -17.58
CA GLN A 123 -16.00 -5.08 -18.33
C GLN A 123 -17.34 -5.80 -18.10
N ALA A 124 -18.16 -5.37 -17.12
CA ALA A 124 -19.44 -5.99 -16.83
C ALA A 124 -20.46 -5.72 -17.96
N THR A 125 -20.63 -6.69 -18.86
CA THR A 125 -21.60 -6.67 -19.97
C THR A 125 -23.03 -7.04 -19.53
N ALA A 126 -23.23 -7.49 -18.29
CA ALA A 126 -24.51 -7.78 -17.64
C ALA A 126 -24.58 -7.11 -16.25
N ALA A 127 -25.75 -7.17 -15.60
CA ALA A 127 -26.14 -6.42 -14.40
C ALA A 127 -24.99 -6.17 -13.39
N PRO A 128 -24.86 -4.94 -12.84
CA PRO A 128 -23.71 -4.56 -12.02
C PRO A 128 -23.55 -5.51 -10.83
N ASN A 129 -22.35 -6.09 -10.65
CA ASN A 129 -22.05 -6.85 -9.45
C ASN A 129 -22.24 -5.92 -8.23
N PRO A 130 -23.22 -6.20 -7.34
CA PRO A 130 -23.55 -5.30 -6.25
C PRO A 130 -22.36 -5.06 -5.31
N ARG A 131 -21.44 -6.03 -5.19
CA ARG A 131 -20.22 -5.88 -4.37
C ARG A 131 -19.24 -4.87 -4.97
N ILE A 132 -19.06 -4.85 -6.29
CA ILE A 132 -18.24 -3.85 -6.98
C ILE A 132 -18.82 -2.46 -6.76
N LYS A 133 -20.15 -2.32 -6.91
CA LYS A 133 -20.83 -1.04 -6.68
C LYS A 133 -20.62 -0.56 -5.24
N VAL A 134 -20.82 -1.42 -4.25
CA VAL A 134 -20.61 -1.08 -2.84
C VAL A 134 -19.16 -0.70 -2.56
N MET A 135 -18.18 -1.44 -3.10
CA MET A 135 -16.76 -1.13 -2.91
C MET A 135 -16.40 0.25 -3.49
N LEU A 136 -16.88 0.57 -4.69
CA LEU A 136 -16.67 1.88 -5.30
C LEU A 136 -17.41 3.01 -4.59
N THR A 137 -18.58 2.74 -4.02
CA THR A 137 -19.28 3.68 -3.13
C THR A 137 -18.44 3.97 -1.90
N ILE A 138 -17.92 2.95 -1.22
CA ILE A 138 -17.03 3.12 -0.06
C ILE A 138 -15.84 4.02 -0.42
N PHE A 139 -15.16 3.73 -1.55
CA PHE A 139 -14.02 4.53 -1.99
C PHE A 139 -14.35 5.99 -2.34
N SER A 140 -15.62 6.31 -2.63
CA SER A 140 -16.04 7.67 -2.99
C SER A 140 -16.65 8.44 -1.82
N ASP A 141 -16.73 7.82 -0.64
CA ASP A 141 -17.43 8.33 0.52
C ASP A 141 -16.44 8.76 1.63
N GLY A 142 -16.96 9.35 2.70
CA GLY A 142 -16.20 9.89 3.82
C GLY A 142 -15.54 8.84 4.71
N VAL A 143 -14.79 9.33 5.71
CA VAL A 143 -13.96 8.54 6.64
C VAL A 143 -14.71 7.35 7.26
N SER A 144 -15.97 7.54 7.68
CA SER A 144 -16.77 6.49 8.31
C SER A 144 -17.01 5.28 7.39
N SER A 145 -17.23 5.52 6.11
CA SER A 145 -17.41 4.46 5.11
C SER A 145 -16.09 3.78 4.77
N GLN A 146 -15.00 4.56 4.67
CA GLN A 146 -13.65 4.05 4.41
C GLN A 146 -13.17 3.09 5.51
N ALA A 147 -13.59 3.30 6.77
CA ALA A 147 -13.29 2.37 7.86
C ALA A 147 -13.83 0.94 7.63
N SER A 148 -14.80 0.77 6.72
CA SER A 148 -15.38 -0.52 6.35
C SER A 148 -14.75 -1.16 5.10
N LYS A 149 -13.78 -0.49 4.44
CA LYS A 149 -13.22 -0.95 3.16
C LYS A 149 -12.49 -2.30 3.28
N GLU A 150 -11.81 -2.55 4.40
CA GLU A 150 -11.17 -3.83 4.67
C GLU A 150 -12.18 -4.99 4.73
N SER A 151 -13.24 -4.85 5.54
CA SER A 151 -14.30 -5.87 5.61
C SER A 151 -14.99 -6.09 4.26
N MET A 152 -15.15 -5.04 3.46
CA MET A 152 -15.71 -5.17 2.11
C MET A 152 -14.75 -5.88 1.16
N ALA A 153 -13.46 -5.56 1.20
CA ALA A 153 -12.44 -6.22 0.40
C ALA A 153 -12.35 -7.72 0.69
N GLU A 154 -12.44 -8.13 1.96
CA GLU A 154 -12.48 -9.55 2.36
C GLU A 154 -13.69 -10.29 1.78
N LYS A 155 -14.86 -9.65 1.79
CA LYS A 155 -16.09 -10.18 1.16
C LYS A 155 -16.00 -10.21 -0.36
N TRP A 156 -15.16 -9.35 -0.93
CA TRP A 156 -14.89 -9.25 -2.35
C TRP A 156 -13.81 -10.21 -2.85
N CYS A 157 -13.01 -10.82 -1.97
CA CYS A 157 -12.02 -11.87 -2.30
C CYS A 157 -12.59 -13.14 -2.97
N THR A 158 -13.84 -13.11 -3.46
CA THR A 158 -14.39 -14.08 -4.41
C THR A 158 -14.03 -13.75 -5.87
N CYS A 159 -13.24 -12.71 -6.14
CA CYS A 159 -12.61 -12.53 -7.45
C CYS A 159 -11.70 -13.72 -7.72
N VAL A 160 -11.94 -14.49 -8.78
CA VAL A 160 -11.21 -15.74 -9.01
C VAL A 160 -9.71 -15.52 -9.26
N VAL A 161 -9.38 -14.35 -9.83
CA VAL A 161 -8.00 -14.00 -10.16
C VAL A 161 -7.35 -13.39 -8.94
N PHE A 162 -7.76 -12.21 -8.55
CA PHE A 162 -7.04 -11.43 -7.53
C PHE A 162 -7.50 -11.73 -6.11
N GLY A 163 -8.51 -12.58 -5.91
CA GLY A 163 -9.11 -12.82 -4.60
C GLY A 163 -8.12 -13.37 -3.57
N ASP A 164 -7.30 -14.34 -3.98
CA ASP A 164 -6.26 -14.91 -3.13
C ASP A 164 -5.16 -13.89 -2.82
N LEU A 165 -4.66 -13.17 -3.83
CA LEU A 165 -3.64 -12.13 -3.63
C LEU A 165 -4.14 -11.03 -2.68
N ILE A 166 -5.38 -10.54 -2.89
CA ILE A 166 -5.98 -9.53 -2.02
C ILE A 166 -6.11 -10.07 -0.59
N ARG A 167 -6.56 -11.32 -0.42
CA ARG A 167 -6.70 -11.93 0.91
C ARG A 167 -5.36 -12.06 1.63
N ASP A 168 -4.33 -12.51 0.92
CA ASP A 168 -2.99 -12.69 1.46
C ASP A 168 -2.39 -11.34 1.88
N TRP A 169 -2.51 -10.32 1.03
CA TRP A 169 -2.03 -8.97 1.35
C TRP A 169 -2.81 -8.32 2.48
N LEU A 170 -4.14 -8.46 2.52
CA LEU A 170 -4.95 -7.97 3.65
C LEU A 170 -4.51 -8.59 4.98
N LYS A 171 -4.22 -9.89 4.99
CA LYS A 171 -3.68 -10.58 6.17
C LYS A 171 -2.30 -10.02 6.54
N LEU A 172 -1.39 -9.87 5.57
CA LEU A 172 -0.05 -9.32 5.82
C LEU A 172 -0.10 -7.91 6.40
N PHE A 173 -0.92 -7.01 5.84
CA PHE A 173 -1.07 -5.66 6.39
C PHE A 173 -1.71 -5.68 7.78
N ARG A 174 -2.69 -6.55 8.03
CA ARG A 174 -3.27 -6.70 9.36
C ARG A 174 -2.24 -7.12 10.40
N ASP A 175 -1.45 -8.13 10.09
CA ASP A 175 -0.38 -8.60 10.96
C ASP A 175 0.66 -7.48 11.16
N ALA A 176 0.97 -6.72 10.11
CA ALA A 176 1.95 -5.63 10.16
C ALA A 176 1.55 -4.42 11.01
N ARG A 177 0.27 -4.06 11.03
CA ARG A 177 -0.22 -2.88 11.77
C ARG A 177 0.07 -2.96 13.27
N ASN A 178 0.03 -4.15 13.87
CA ASN A 178 0.33 -4.33 15.30
C ASN A 178 1.80 -4.03 15.59
N GLU A 179 2.70 -4.57 14.76
CA GLU A 179 4.14 -4.42 14.96
C GLU A 179 4.60 -2.99 14.69
N ILE A 180 4.07 -2.35 13.64
CA ILE A 180 4.32 -0.93 13.34
C ILE A 180 3.86 -0.04 14.49
N SER A 181 2.72 -0.34 15.11
CA SER A 181 2.22 0.45 16.23
C SER A 181 3.19 0.41 17.42
N ARG A 182 3.81 -0.74 17.68
CA ARG A 182 4.87 -0.89 18.69
C ARG A 182 6.11 -0.06 18.36
N HIS A 183 6.61 -0.16 17.13
CA HIS A 183 7.80 0.60 16.71
C HIS A 183 7.56 2.11 16.69
N THR A 184 6.41 2.56 16.20
CA THR A 184 6.07 3.99 16.12
C THR A 184 5.87 4.60 17.50
N LEU A 185 5.35 3.84 18.47
CA LEU A 185 5.31 4.26 19.88
C LEU A 185 6.72 4.42 20.44
N ALA A 186 7.58 3.41 20.32
CA ALA A 186 8.96 3.48 20.79
C ALA A 186 9.73 4.66 20.14
N LEU A 187 9.50 4.90 18.86
CA LEU A 187 10.13 6.00 18.12
C LEU A 187 9.63 7.38 18.58
N SER A 188 8.39 7.47 19.07
CA SER A 188 7.82 8.70 19.62
C SER A 188 8.34 9.03 21.03
N GLU A 189 8.79 8.02 21.77
CA GLU A 189 9.34 8.12 23.12
C GLU A 189 10.87 8.33 23.10
N ALA A 190 11.54 7.84 22.04
CA ALA A 190 12.98 7.96 21.89
C ALA A 190 13.44 9.42 21.69
N THR A 191 14.53 9.78 22.37
CA THR A 191 15.14 11.13 22.24
C THR A 191 15.67 11.39 20.82
N SER A 192 15.52 12.62 20.34
CA SER A 192 15.69 12.98 18.93
C SER A 192 17.07 12.67 18.33
N ASP A 193 18.12 12.65 19.15
CA ASP A 193 19.52 12.46 18.72
C ASP A 193 20.23 11.31 19.48
N GLY A 194 19.45 10.39 20.07
CA GLY A 194 19.98 9.29 20.88
C GLY A 194 20.31 8.03 20.08
N GLN A 195 21.28 7.26 20.57
CA GLN A 195 21.57 5.89 20.09
C GLN A 195 20.30 5.02 20.08
N GLU A 196 19.42 5.19 21.07
CA GLU A 196 18.13 4.52 21.18
C GLU A 196 17.22 4.77 19.96
N ARG A 197 17.15 6.01 19.46
CA ARG A 197 16.33 6.33 18.29
C ARG A 197 16.86 5.64 17.04
N GLU A 198 18.17 5.58 16.89
CA GLU A 198 18.82 4.91 15.76
C GLU A 198 18.56 3.40 15.81
N GLU A 199 18.63 2.78 17.00
CA GLU A 199 18.26 1.37 17.20
C GLU A 199 16.79 1.10 16.80
N VAL A 200 15.85 1.91 17.28
CA VAL A 200 14.42 1.79 16.92
C VAL A 200 14.20 1.99 15.42
N CYS A 201 14.89 2.96 14.80
CA CYS A 201 14.83 3.16 13.35
C CYS A 201 15.32 1.92 12.60
N ASN A 202 16.46 1.34 13.01
CA ASN A 202 17.02 0.16 12.36
C ASN A 202 16.10 -1.07 12.48
N GLU A 203 15.49 -1.28 13.64
CA GLU A 203 14.50 -2.34 13.81
C GLU A 203 13.26 -2.12 12.93
N LEU A 204 12.74 -0.89 12.89
CA LEU A 204 11.59 -0.54 12.04
C LEU A 204 11.92 -0.72 10.56
N GLU A 205 13.11 -0.32 10.12
CA GLU A 205 13.56 -0.51 8.74
C GLU A 205 13.62 -1.99 8.38
N GLN A 206 14.27 -2.81 9.22
CA GLN A 206 14.34 -4.25 9.02
C GLN A 206 12.95 -4.89 8.98
N TYR A 207 12.04 -4.44 9.85
CA TYR A 207 10.66 -4.90 9.84
C TYR A 207 9.94 -4.53 8.54
N CYS A 208 10.05 -3.27 8.11
CA CYS A 208 9.46 -2.82 6.85
C CYS A 208 9.98 -3.64 5.66
N MET A 209 11.29 -3.89 5.60
CA MET A 209 11.90 -4.70 4.54
C MET A 209 11.39 -6.15 4.52
N THR A 210 11.11 -6.73 5.69
CA THR A 210 10.48 -8.06 5.78
C THR A 210 9.07 -8.06 5.19
N VAL A 211 8.28 -7.01 5.45
CA VAL A 211 6.94 -6.87 4.88
C VAL A 211 7.00 -6.62 3.36
N TYR A 212 7.92 -5.78 2.88
CA TYR A 212 8.15 -5.59 1.44
C TYR A 212 8.47 -6.92 0.75
N GLN A 213 9.39 -7.70 1.32
CA GLN A 213 9.75 -9.01 0.75
C GLN A 213 8.52 -9.90 0.62
N ALA A 214 7.70 -10.02 1.67
CA ALA A 214 6.50 -10.86 1.64
C ALA A 214 5.47 -10.38 0.60
N ILE A 215 5.25 -9.07 0.49
CA ILE A 215 4.34 -8.47 -0.50
C ILE A 215 4.85 -8.71 -1.92
N LEU A 216 6.13 -8.47 -2.17
CA LEU A 216 6.76 -8.68 -3.47
C LEU A 216 6.72 -10.15 -3.86
N GLU A 217 7.23 -11.05 -3.04
CA GLU A 217 7.26 -12.49 -3.34
C GLU A 217 5.86 -13.06 -3.63
N SER A 218 4.86 -12.71 -2.83
CA SER A 218 3.47 -13.12 -3.07
C SER A 218 2.89 -12.50 -4.34
N GLY A 219 3.17 -11.22 -4.61
CA GLY A 219 2.76 -10.53 -5.84
C GLY A 219 3.37 -11.15 -7.11
N PHE A 220 4.66 -11.42 -7.12
CA PHE A 220 5.34 -12.07 -8.24
C PHE A 220 4.87 -13.51 -8.45
N SER A 221 4.75 -14.29 -7.37
CA SER A 221 4.19 -15.64 -7.41
C SER A 221 2.78 -15.63 -8.00
N HIS A 222 1.95 -14.66 -7.61
CA HIS A 222 0.63 -14.47 -8.18
C HIS A 222 0.68 -14.12 -9.67
N LEU A 223 1.53 -13.17 -10.08
CA LEU A 223 1.66 -12.80 -11.49
C LEU A 223 2.14 -13.97 -12.37
N GLN A 224 2.97 -14.87 -11.86
CA GLN A 224 3.36 -16.09 -12.57
C GLN A 224 2.15 -17.00 -12.83
N LYS A 225 1.23 -17.12 -11.85
CA LYS A 225 -0.04 -17.85 -12.03
C LYS A 225 -0.95 -17.15 -13.05
N VAL A 226 -1.04 -15.81 -13.03
CA VAL A 226 -1.89 -15.07 -13.99
C VAL A 226 -1.34 -15.13 -15.43
N LYS A 227 -0.02 -15.22 -15.61
CA LYS A 227 0.61 -15.38 -16.94
C LYS A 227 0.23 -16.69 -17.64
N THR A 228 -0.38 -17.66 -16.97
CA THR A 228 -0.85 -18.89 -17.61
C THR A 228 -2.17 -18.70 -18.37
N TYR A 229 -2.82 -17.54 -18.26
CA TYR A 229 -4.04 -17.24 -19.00
C TYR A 229 -3.73 -16.47 -20.29
N ASP A 230 -4.26 -16.94 -21.42
CA ASP A 230 -3.99 -16.38 -22.74
C ASP A 230 -4.77 -15.09 -23.04
N THR A 231 -5.84 -14.80 -22.29
CA THR A 231 -6.65 -13.58 -22.47
C THR A 231 -7.15 -13.04 -21.13
N TRP A 232 -7.34 -11.71 -21.06
CA TRP A 232 -8.00 -11.07 -19.91
C TRP A 232 -9.43 -11.57 -19.70
N ASN A 233 -10.14 -11.98 -20.76
CA ASN A 233 -11.45 -12.60 -20.59
C ASN A 233 -11.34 -13.93 -19.86
N ALA A 234 -10.38 -14.79 -20.22
CA ALA A 234 -10.15 -16.05 -19.52
C ALA A 234 -9.78 -15.84 -18.05
N VAL A 235 -8.98 -14.80 -17.75
CA VAL A 235 -8.70 -14.32 -16.39
C VAL A 235 -10.00 -13.98 -15.67
N LEU A 236 -10.87 -13.15 -16.26
CA LEU A 236 -12.08 -12.67 -15.59
C LEU A 236 -13.22 -13.70 -15.47
N THR A 237 -13.20 -14.79 -16.24
CA THR A 237 -14.29 -15.80 -16.28
C THR A 237 -13.93 -17.17 -15.69
N SER A 238 -12.65 -17.47 -15.48
CA SER A 238 -12.21 -18.61 -14.66
C SER A 238 -12.73 -18.45 -13.25
#